data_AF-A0A3B9GAK9-F1
#
_entry.id   AF-A0A3B9GAK9-F1
#
_cell.length_a   1.000
_cell.length_b   1.000
_cell.length_c   1.000
_cell.angle_alpha   90.00
_cell.angle_beta   90.00
_cell.angle_gamma   90.00
#
_symmetry.space_group_name_H-M   'P 1'
#
loop_
_entity.id
_entity.type
_entity.pdbx_description
1 polymer ?
#
loop_
_entity_poly.entity_id
_entity_poly.type
_entity_poly.pdbx_seq_one_letter_code
_entity_poly.pdbx_strand_id
1 'polypeptide(L)'
;AATSIDFKDDPQNRLLARGSRTRLDSEVIRDQLLAVTGVLNREMGGRSVKTPQPAGIWKMVALPSSYPNSFQADPAPADRRRSIYTFWKRGLAPPQMTIFDAPSRDACIARRERTNTPLQALLLMNEPEYFKAAAHKATTLMAEEGSEDEKLIRLHETVTTHKPSKISLKVLKEGLTTFREDGDDHFAWTMIVHTLLNRDSFKNKQ
;
A
#
# COMPACT_ATOMS: atom_id res chain seq x y z
N ALA A 1 -14.21 -10.91 11.61
CA ALA A 1 -14.54 -9.53 11.25
C ALA A 1 -15.92 -9.21 11.78
N ALA A 2 -16.12 -8.01 12.32
CA ALA A 2 -17.43 -7.58 12.82
C ALA A 2 -18.47 -7.62 11.68
N THR A 3 -19.61 -8.22 11.95
CA THR A 3 -20.73 -8.27 11.01
C THR A 3 -21.51 -6.96 11.05
N SER A 4 -22.34 -6.71 10.03
CA SER A 4 -23.24 -5.55 10.02
C SER A 4 -24.24 -5.56 11.20
N ILE A 5 -24.44 -6.71 11.83
CA ILE A 5 -25.27 -6.91 13.02
C ILE A 5 -24.60 -6.28 14.25
N ASP A 6 -23.30 -6.53 14.46
CA ASP A 6 -22.54 -5.96 15.58
C ASP A 6 -22.55 -4.42 15.57
N PHE A 7 -22.57 -3.80 14.38
CA PHE A 7 -22.67 -2.35 14.22
C PHE A 7 -24.05 -1.77 14.51
N LYS A 8 -25.12 -2.56 14.32
CA LYS A 8 -26.49 -2.13 14.64
C LYS A 8 -26.78 -2.28 16.13
N ASP A 9 -26.36 -3.40 16.72
CA ASP A 9 -26.69 -3.74 18.10
C ASP A 9 -25.76 -3.04 19.10
N ASP A 10 -24.52 -2.77 18.71
CA ASP A 10 -23.56 -1.99 19.50
C ASP A 10 -22.83 -0.94 18.63
N PRO A 11 -23.49 0.17 18.27
CA PRO A 11 -22.90 1.20 17.40
C PRO A 11 -21.64 1.84 17.99
N GLN A 12 -21.57 1.93 19.31
CA GLN A 12 -20.47 2.58 20.04
C GLN A 12 -19.41 1.58 20.51
N ASN A 13 -19.55 0.29 20.19
CA ASN A 13 -18.66 -0.78 20.63
C ASN A 13 -18.47 -0.83 22.16
N ARG A 14 -19.52 -0.50 22.94
CA ARG A 14 -19.48 -0.49 24.42
C ARG A 14 -19.45 -1.89 25.02
N LEU A 15 -20.04 -2.87 24.33
CA LEU A 15 -20.06 -4.28 24.71
C LEU A 15 -18.82 -5.02 24.19
N LEU A 16 -17.90 -4.31 23.52
CA LEU A 16 -16.68 -4.87 22.92
C LEU A 16 -16.98 -6.02 21.94
N ALA A 17 -18.13 -5.97 21.27
CA ALA A 17 -18.54 -6.95 20.26
C ALA A 17 -17.57 -7.01 19.07
N ARG A 18 -16.78 -5.94 18.85
CA ARG A 18 -15.78 -5.86 17.78
C ARG A 18 -14.46 -5.25 18.22
N GLY A 19 -13.40 -5.57 17.49
CA GLY A 19 -12.10 -4.89 17.63
C GLY A 19 -12.18 -3.42 17.17
N SER A 20 -11.41 -2.56 17.81
CA SER A 20 -11.22 -1.19 17.33
C SER A 20 -10.40 -1.20 16.05
N ARG A 21 -10.90 -0.52 15.02
CA ARG A 21 -10.25 -0.47 13.73
C ARG A 21 -9.09 0.51 13.76
N THR A 22 -7.90 0.03 13.43
CA THR A 22 -6.68 0.85 13.51
C THR A 22 -5.90 0.80 12.22
N ARG A 23 -5.32 1.94 11.83
CA ARG A 23 -4.43 2.03 10.66
C ARG A 23 -3.20 1.16 10.86
N LEU A 24 -2.80 0.43 9.82
CA LEU A 24 -1.54 -0.31 9.74
C LEU A 24 -0.36 0.66 9.83
N ASP A 25 0.73 0.24 10.46
CA ASP A 25 1.95 1.05 10.53
C ASP A 25 2.57 1.20 9.11
N SER A 26 3.36 2.25 8.88
CA SER A 26 3.87 2.61 7.55
C SER A 26 4.63 1.49 6.84
N GLU A 27 5.47 0.76 7.59
CA GLU A 27 6.25 -0.37 7.09
C GLU A 27 5.33 -1.52 6.65
N VAL A 28 4.22 -1.71 7.37
CA VAL A 28 3.23 -2.77 7.08
C VAL A 28 2.40 -2.40 5.85
N ILE A 29 2.00 -1.14 5.69
CA ILE A 29 1.27 -0.69 4.49
C ILE A 29 2.13 -0.96 3.24
N ARG A 30 3.40 -0.57 3.27
CA ARG A 30 4.33 -0.80 2.17
C ARG A 30 4.56 -2.30 1.92
N ASP A 31 4.84 -3.07 2.95
CA ASP A 31 5.07 -4.52 2.79
C ASP A 31 3.82 -5.24 2.28
N GLN A 32 2.63 -4.81 2.70
CA GLN A 32 1.36 -5.34 2.21
C GLN A 32 1.13 -5.00 0.74
N LEU A 33 1.44 -3.77 0.31
CA LEU A 33 1.39 -3.38 -1.11
C LEU A 33 2.24 -4.34 -1.94
N LEU A 34 3.51 -4.50 -1.57
CA LEU A 34 4.44 -5.35 -2.32
C LEU A 34 4.00 -6.82 -2.31
N ALA A 35 3.46 -7.31 -1.19
CA ALA A 35 2.99 -8.69 -1.06
C ALA A 35 1.75 -8.96 -1.92
N VAL A 36 0.72 -8.11 -1.82
CA VAL A 36 -0.55 -8.24 -2.55
C VAL A 36 -0.36 -8.13 -4.06
N THR A 37 0.56 -7.25 -4.47
CA THR A 37 0.87 -7.07 -5.88
C THR A 37 1.87 -8.08 -6.43
N GLY A 38 2.46 -8.93 -5.57
CA GLY A 38 3.37 -10.01 -5.98
C GLY A 38 4.81 -9.60 -6.26
N VAL A 39 5.18 -8.34 -5.98
CA VAL A 39 6.53 -7.81 -6.26
C VAL A 39 7.48 -7.87 -5.05
N LEU A 40 7.00 -8.33 -3.89
CA LEU A 40 7.79 -8.40 -2.65
C LEU A 40 9.00 -9.33 -2.78
N ASN A 41 10.19 -8.78 -2.60
CA ASN A 41 11.41 -9.56 -2.40
C ASN A 41 11.48 -10.05 -0.94
N ARG A 42 11.46 -11.37 -0.74
CA ARG A 42 11.47 -12.05 0.56
C ARG A 42 12.86 -12.42 1.08
N GLU A 43 13.93 -12.03 0.39
CA GLU A 43 15.31 -12.29 0.81
C GLU A 43 15.59 -11.70 2.20
N MET A 44 16.09 -12.57 3.10
CA MET A 44 16.40 -12.24 4.48
C MET A 44 17.91 -12.00 4.68
N GLY A 45 18.25 -11.09 5.59
CA GLY A 45 19.65 -10.73 5.92
C GLY A 45 20.23 -9.65 5.01
N GLY A 46 21.55 -9.47 4.99
CA GLY A 46 22.22 -8.54 4.07
C GLY A 46 22.04 -7.05 4.39
N ARG A 47 22.51 -6.20 3.45
CA ARG A 47 22.55 -4.73 3.62
C ARG A 47 21.18 -4.07 3.49
N SER A 48 21.04 -2.88 4.07
CA SER A 48 19.90 -1.99 3.80
C SER A 48 19.84 -1.58 2.32
N VAL A 49 18.63 -1.30 1.84
CA VAL A 49 18.33 -0.92 0.46
C VAL A 49 17.70 0.46 0.37
N LYS A 50 18.10 1.23 -0.63
CA LYS A 50 17.56 2.55 -0.95
C LYS A 50 16.34 2.37 -1.85
N THR A 51 15.16 2.55 -1.29
CA THR A 51 13.91 2.50 -2.06
C THR A 51 13.75 3.76 -2.93
N PRO A 52 13.00 3.73 -4.04
CA PRO A 52 12.66 4.92 -4.79
C PRO A 52 12.11 6.04 -3.89
N GLN A 53 12.59 7.26 -4.12
CA GLN A 53 12.16 8.48 -3.43
C GLN A 53 12.10 9.64 -4.42
N PRO A 54 11.28 10.68 -4.15
CA PRO A 54 11.21 11.87 -4.98
C PRO A 54 12.58 12.53 -5.19
N ALA A 55 12.80 13.06 -6.39
CA ALA A 55 14.02 13.79 -6.71
C ALA A 55 14.16 15.08 -5.88
N GLY A 56 15.39 15.50 -5.60
CA GLY A 56 15.67 16.81 -5.00
C GLY A 56 15.65 16.87 -3.46
N ILE A 57 14.95 15.97 -2.77
CA ILE A 57 14.87 16.00 -1.29
C ILE A 57 16.24 15.80 -0.61
N TRP A 58 17.16 15.09 -1.27
CA TRP A 58 18.50 14.83 -0.76
C TRP A 58 19.46 16.02 -0.91
N LYS A 59 19.17 16.99 -1.80
CA LYS A 59 20.03 18.17 -2.01
C LYS A 59 20.10 19.06 -0.77
N MET A 60 19.05 19.06 0.06
CA MET A 60 18.96 19.89 1.26
C MET A 60 19.67 19.26 2.48
N VAL A 61 19.85 17.94 2.51
CA VAL A 61 20.33 17.19 3.69
C VAL A 61 21.68 16.51 3.45
N ALA A 62 22.12 16.41 2.20
CA ALA A 62 23.42 15.84 1.86
C ALA A 62 24.53 16.89 1.96
N LEU A 63 25.30 16.82 3.04
CA LEU A 63 26.58 17.51 3.15
C LEU A 63 27.65 16.76 2.34
N PRO A 64 28.67 17.44 1.80
CA PRO A 64 29.77 16.80 1.06
C PRO A 64 30.46 15.67 1.85
N SER A 65 30.55 15.81 3.17
CA SER A 65 31.14 14.82 4.10
C SER A 65 30.15 13.75 4.59
N SER A 66 28.86 13.83 4.24
CA SER A 66 27.84 12.90 4.73
C SER A 66 27.75 11.66 3.85
N TYR A 67 27.50 10.49 4.44
CA TYR A 67 27.16 9.27 3.70
C TYR A 67 25.65 8.96 3.79
N PRO A 68 24.98 8.63 2.66
CA PRO A 68 25.42 8.93 1.31
C PRO A 68 25.25 10.45 1.03
N ASN A 69 26.16 11.00 0.22
CA ASN A 69 26.14 12.41 -0.22
C ASN A 69 25.23 12.62 -1.45
N SER A 70 24.74 11.53 -2.02
CA SER A 70 23.79 11.50 -3.12
C SER A 70 22.86 10.31 -2.95
N PHE A 71 21.66 10.40 -3.51
CA PHE A 71 20.69 9.32 -3.43
C PHE A 71 20.40 8.76 -4.81
N GLN A 72 20.59 7.45 -4.91
CA GLN A 72 20.17 6.64 -6.03
C GLN A 72 19.45 5.45 -5.44
N ALA A 73 18.25 5.18 -5.93
CA ALA A 73 17.51 3.99 -5.55
C ALA A 73 18.28 2.75 -6.04
N ASP A 74 18.30 1.69 -5.22
CA ASP A 74 18.78 0.40 -5.68
C ASP A 74 17.83 -0.12 -6.79
N PRO A 75 18.33 -0.85 -7.79
CA PRO A 75 17.47 -1.41 -8.84
C PRO A 75 16.59 -2.55 -8.31
N ALA A 76 15.50 -2.83 -9.02
CA ALA A 76 14.71 -4.04 -8.77
C ALA A 76 15.54 -5.32 -8.99
N PRO A 77 15.36 -6.37 -8.17
CA PRO A 77 14.35 -6.53 -7.12
C PRO A 77 14.80 -6.06 -5.72
N ALA A 78 15.95 -5.39 -5.59
CA ALA A 78 16.48 -4.97 -4.29
C ALA A 78 15.67 -3.82 -3.65
N ASP A 79 15.12 -2.90 -4.46
CA ASP A 79 14.22 -1.85 -3.99
C ASP A 79 12.92 -2.36 -3.36
N ARG A 80 12.47 -3.57 -3.70
CA ARG A 80 11.20 -4.17 -3.27
C ARG A 80 11.36 -5.13 -2.09
N ARG A 81 12.46 -5.02 -1.34
CA ARG A 81 12.62 -5.77 -0.09
C ARG A 81 11.66 -5.28 0.99
N ARG A 82 11.45 -6.13 1.99
CA ARG A 82 10.70 -5.77 3.21
C ARG A 82 11.20 -4.46 3.80
N SER A 83 10.28 -3.66 4.33
CA SER A 83 10.51 -2.30 4.82
C SER A 83 11.48 -2.23 5.99
N ILE A 84 11.72 -3.35 6.70
CA ILE A 84 12.77 -3.47 7.70
C ILE A 84 14.18 -3.25 7.11
N TYR A 85 14.38 -3.56 5.83
CA TYR A 85 15.64 -3.35 5.12
C TYR A 85 15.75 -1.96 4.48
N THR A 86 14.72 -1.12 4.55
CA THR A 86 14.77 0.23 3.98
C THR A 86 15.88 1.05 4.64
N PHE A 87 16.69 1.72 3.83
CA PHE A 87 17.73 2.64 4.29
C PHE A 87 17.11 3.88 4.93
N TRP A 88 17.59 4.23 6.12
CA TRP A 88 17.14 5.38 6.90
C TRP A 88 18.31 6.31 7.20
N LYS A 89 18.24 7.56 6.73
CA LYS A 89 19.18 8.61 7.13
C LYS A 89 18.58 9.38 8.30
N ARG A 90 19.36 9.59 9.37
CA ARG A 90 18.87 10.26 10.61
C ARG A 90 18.18 11.60 10.35
N GLY A 91 18.68 12.40 9.40
CA GLY A 91 18.08 13.70 9.04
C GLY A 91 17.07 13.65 7.90
N LEU A 92 16.82 12.48 7.30
CA LEU A 92 15.92 12.31 6.17
C LEU A 92 15.40 10.87 6.13
N ALA A 93 14.35 10.61 6.90
CA ALA A 93 13.63 9.36 6.84
C ALA A 93 12.88 9.23 5.49
N PRO A 94 12.57 8.01 5.03
CA PRO A 94 11.82 7.82 3.78
C PRO A 94 10.48 8.60 3.82
N PRO A 95 10.22 9.51 2.86
CA PRO A 95 9.12 10.47 2.96
C PRO A 95 7.75 9.79 3.02
N GLN A 96 7.54 8.73 2.24
CA GLN A 96 6.32 7.92 2.29
C GLN A 96 6.08 7.35 3.70
N MET A 97 7.13 6.88 4.38
CA MET A 97 7.01 6.31 5.71
C MET A 97 6.68 7.39 6.74
N THR A 98 7.33 8.55 6.66
CA THR A 98 7.07 9.70 7.55
C THR A 98 5.63 10.21 7.42
N ILE A 99 5.08 10.28 6.20
CA ILE A 99 3.67 10.67 5.96
C ILE A 99 2.71 9.70 6.68
N PHE A 100 3.09 8.43 6.81
CA PHE A 100 2.35 7.40 7.55
C PHE A 100 2.84 7.23 9.01
N ASP A 101 3.27 8.31 9.65
CA ASP A 101 3.65 8.40 11.06
C ASP A 101 4.79 7.43 11.45
N ALA A 102 5.75 7.18 10.55
CA ALA A 102 6.95 6.45 10.92
C ALA A 102 7.81 7.26 11.91
N PRO A 103 8.33 6.64 12.97
CA PRO A 103 9.16 7.30 13.97
C PRO A 103 10.48 7.74 13.35
N SER A 104 10.94 8.98 13.56
CA SER A 104 12.17 9.58 12.99
C SER A 104 13.49 8.88 13.35
N ARG A 105 13.50 7.94 14.31
CA ARG A 105 14.68 7.18 14.80
C ARG A 105 15.82 8.05 15.38
N ASP A 106 15.53 9.29 15.72
CA ASP A 106 16.43 10.21 16.42
C ASP A 106 16.25 10.16 17.94
N ALA A 107 15.09 9.73 18.42
CA ALA A 107 14.77 9.50 19.82
C ALA A 107 13.98 8.19 20.04
N CYS A 108 13.97 7.72 21.29
CA CYS A 108 13.14 6.59 21.69
C CYS A 108 11.66 7.00 21.71
N ILE A 109 10.78 6.15 21.17
CA ILE A 109 9.34 6.39 21.11
C ILE A 109 8.62 5.25 21.83
N ALA A 110 7.92 5.58 22.92
CA ALA A 110 7.16 4.61 23.72
C ALA A 110 5.86 4.17 23.03
N ARG A 111 5.23 5.06 22.27
CA ARG A 111 3.99 4.80 21.52
C ARG A 111 4.06 5.48 20.17
N ARG A 112 3.81 4.72 19.11
CA ARG A 112 3.73 5.26 17.74
C ARG A 112 2.43 6.05 17.57
N GLU A 113 2.55 7.24 17.01
CA GLU A 113 1.39 8.02 16.59
C GLU A 113 0.69 7.35 15.40
N ARG A 114 -0.64 7.52 15.34
CA ARG A 114 -1.46 7.01 14.25
C ARG A 114 -2.48 8.06 13.88
N THR A 115 -2.22 8.74 12.77
CA THR A 115 -3.13 9.70 12.16
C THR A 115 -3.82 9.05 10.95
N ASN A 116 -4.95 9.64 10.53
CA ASN A 116 -5.65 9.28 9.31
C ASN A 116 -6.00 10.58 8.59
N THR A 117 -5.04 11.11 7.83
CA THR A 117 -5.15 12.43 7.21
C THR A 117 -5.49 12.33 5.72
N PRO A 118 -6.14 13.34 5.13
CA PRO A 118 -6.35 13.38 3.67
C PRO A 118 -5.05 13.27 2.87
N LEU A 119 -3.94 13.80 3.38
CA LEU A 119 -2.62 13.70 2.76
C LEU A 119 -2.16 12.25 2.60
N GLN A 120 -2.40 11.41 3.61
CA GLN A 120 -2.08 9.98 3.55
C GLN A 120 -2.91 9.25 2.48
N ALA A 121 -4.19 9.62 2.31
CA ALA A 121 -5.01 9.07 1.24
C ALA A 121 -4.51 9.53 -0.14
N LEU A 122 -4.14 10.81 -0.27
CA LEU A 122 -3.61 11.37 -1.50
C LEU A 122 -2.28 10.72 -1.90
N LEU A 123 -1.42 10.40 -0.93
CA LEU A 123 -0.18 9.66 -1.18
C LEU A 123 -0.45 8.30 -1.84
N LEU A 124 -1.38 7.50 -1.31
CA LEU A 124 -1.71 6.18 -1.89
C LEU A 124 -2.22 6.30 -3.33
N MET A 125 -2.94 7.39 -3.65
CA MET A 125 -3.53 7.62 -4.98
C MET A 125 -2.52 8.11 -6.02
N ASN A 126 -1.47 8.81 -5.59
CA ASN A 126 -0.57 9.53 -6.52
C ASN A 126 0.86 8.99 -6.52
N GLU A 127 1.22 8.14 -5.58
CA GLU A 127 2.60 7.68 -5.49
C GLU A 127 2.96 6.73 -6.65
N PRO A 128 4.02 7.02 -7.42
CA PRO A 128 4.37 6.23 -8.61
C PRO A 128 4.63 4.75 -8.30
N GLU A 129 5.16 4.43 -7.12
CA GLU A 129 5.43 3.05 -6.71
C GLU A 129 4.13 2.25 -6.47
N TYR A 130 3.05 2.90 -6.03
CA TYR A 130 1.75 2.26 -5.88
C TYR A 130 1.14 1.96 -7.25
N PHE A 131 1.24 2.90 -8.19
CA PHE A 131 0.74 2.71 -9.54
C PHE A 131 1.51 1.61 -10.29
N LYS A 132 2.86 1.60 -10.20
CA LYS A 132 3.70 0.53 -10.78
C LYS A 132 3.37 -0.85 -10.20
N ALA A 133 3.14 -0.94 -8.89
CA ALA A 133 2.75 -2.18 -8.24
C ALA A 133 1.35 -2.64 -8.70
N ALA A 134 0.40 -1.70 -8.85
CA ALA A 134 -0.92 -2.00 -9.39
C ALA A 134 -0.85 -2.50 -10.84
N ALA A 135 -0.03 -1.88 -11.68
CA ALA A 135 0.19 -2.30 -13.07
C ALA A 135 0.80 -3.70 -13.14
N HIS A 136 1.81 -4.00 -12.32
CA HIS A 136 2.37 -5.36 -12.26
C HIS A 136 1.32 -6.40 -11.88
N LYS A 137 0.49 -6.10 -10.87
CA LYS A 137 -0.60 -7.00 -10.46
C LYS A 137 -1.63 -7.17 -11.58
N ALA A 138 -1.98 -6.11 -12.31
CA ALA A 138 -2.87 -6.19 -13.47
C ALA A 138 -2.31 -7.13 -14.54
N THR A 139 -1.02 -7.03 -14.89
CA THR A 139 -0.37 -7.95 -15.82
C THR A 139 -0.50 -9.40 -15.37
N THR A 140 -0.20 -9.69 -14.09
CA THR A 140 -0.32 -11.06 -13.57
C THR A 140 -1.76 -11.57 -13.60
N LEU A 141 -2.74 -10.73 -13.25
CA LEU A 141 -4.15 -11.08 -13.20
C LEU A 141 -4.74 -11.33 -14.60
N MET A 142 -4.33 -10.55 -15.59
CA MET A 142 -4.73 -10.75 -16.99
C MET A 142 -4.24 -12.10 -17.52
N ALA A 143 -3.03 -12.51 -17.14
CA ALA A 143 -2.43 -13.79 -17.53
C ALA A 143 -3.01 -15.01 -16.77
N GLU A 144 -3.72 -14.82 -15.66
CA GLU A 144 -4.40 -15.90 -14.96
C GLU A 144 -5.56 -16.48 -15.80
N GLU A 145 -5.86 -17.77 -15.61
CA GLU A 145 -7.03 -18.41 -16.20
C GLU A 145 -8.33 -18.05 -15.45
N GLY A 146 -9.47 -18.20 -16.13
CA GLY A 146 -10.81 -17.97 -15.59
C GLY A 146 -11.53 -16.75 -16.18
N SER A 147 -12.81 -16.63 -15.84
CA SER A 147 -13.65 -15.52 -16.26
C SER A 147 -13.25 -14.20 -15.59
N GLU A 148 -13.64 -13.06 -16.16
CA GLU A 148 -13.41 -11.75 -15.55
C GLU A 148 -14.01 -11.64 -14.14
N ASP A 149 -15.18 -12.23 -13.93
CA ASP A 149 -15.85 -12.26 -12.63
C ASP A 149 -15.02 -13.04 -11.60
N GLU A 150 -14.46 -14.19 -11.98
CA GLU A 150 -13.56 -14.97 -11.11
C GLU A 150 -12.29 -14.19 -10.78
N LYS A 151 -11.70 -13.51 -11.77
CA LYS A 151 -10.52 -12.65 -11.58
C LYS A 151 -10.81 -11.50 -10.62
N LEU A 152 -11.93 -10.81 -10.77
CA LEU A 152 -12.36 -9.73 -9.88
C LEU A 152 -12.63 -10.23 -8.46
N ILE A 153 -13.26 -11.39 -8.31
CA ILE A 153 -13.49 -12.02 -7.00
C ILE A 153 -12.15 -12.34 -6.32
N ARG A 154 -11.22 -13.01 -7.02
CA ARG A 154 -9.90 -13.35 -6.48
C ARG A 154 -9.11 -12.10 -6.12
N LEU A 155 -9.13 -11.07 -6.96
CA LEU A 155 -8.46 -9.80 -6.69
C LEU A 155 -9.03 -9.14 -5.44
N HIS A 156 -10.35 -8.99 -5.34
CA HIS A 156 -11.00 -8.39 -4.19
C HIS A 156 -10.70 -9.16 -2.90
N GLU A 157 -10.75 -10.49 -2.94
CA GLU A 157 -10.40 -11.35 -1.80
C GLU A 157 -8.93 -11.23 -1.41
N THR A 158 -8.01 -11.16 -2.38
CA THR A 158 -6.58 -10.98 -2.11
C THR A 158 -6.28 -9.64 -1.43
N VAL A 159 -6.93 -8.55 -1.88
CA VAL A 159 -6.68 -7.19 -1.36
C VAL A 159 -7.40 -6.93 -0.04
N THR A 160 -8.61 -7.44 0.12
CA THR A 160 -9.50 -7.08 1.24
C THR A 160 -9.73 -8.20 2.25
N THR A 161 -9.21 -9.41 1.98
CA THR A 161 -9.44 -10.66 2.73
C THR A 161 -10.91 -11.11 2.78
N HIS A 162 -11.77 -10.57 1.92
CA HIS A 162 -13.19 -10.87 1.89
C HIS A 162 -13.68 -11.04 0.45
N LYS A 163 -14.66 -11.91 0.23
CA LYS A 163 -15.34 -11.99 -1.07
C LYS A 163 -16.17 -10.74 -1.32
N PRO A 164 -16.25 -10.24 -2.56
CA PRO A 164 -17.08 -9.09 -2.87
C PRO A 164 -18.55 -9.43 -2.69
N SER A 165 -19.32 -8.46 -2.19
CA SER A 165 -20.79 -8.56 -2.22
C SER A 165 -21.29 -8.49 -3.67
N LYS A 166 -22.53 -8.91 -3.93
CA LYS A 166 -23.14 -8.80 -5.28
C LYS A 166 -23.10 -7.35 -5.82
N ILE A 167 -23.30 -6.36 -4.94
CA ILE A 167 -23.23 -4.94 -5.28
C ILE A 167 -21.79 -4.55 -5.61
N SER A 168 -20.83 -4.95 -4.77
CA SER A 168 -19.40 -4.64 -4.98
C SER A 168 -18.89 -5.25 -6.28
N LEU A 169 -19.26 -6.48 -6.60
CA LEU A 169 -18.88 -7.13 -7.85
C LEU A 169 -19.49 -6.39 -9.05
N LYS A 170 -20.77 -6.00 -8.98
CA LYS A 170 -21.42 -5.20 -10.03
C LYS A 170 -20.67 -3.89 -10.28
N VAL A 171 -20.33 -3.13 -9.23
CA VAL A 171 -19.58 -1.87 -9.34
C VAL A 171 -18.18 -2.08 -9.93
N LEU A 172 -17.48 -3.15 -9.56
CA LEU A 172 -16.17 -3.46 -10.13
C LEU A 172 -16.25 -3.77 -11.63
N LYS A 173 -17.30 -4.48 -12.07
CA LYS A 173 -17.54 -4.77 -13.49
C LYS A 173 -17.86 -3.50 -14.28
N GLU A 174 -18.76 -2.66 -13.75
CA GLU A 174 -19.09 -1.37 -14.36
C GLU A 174 -17.85 -0.48 -14.46
N GLY A 175 -17.04 -0.40 -13.39
CA GLY A 175 -15.79 0.34 -13.41
C GLY A 175 -14.80 -0.19 -14.44
N LEU A 176 -14.68 -1.52 -14.58
CA LEU A 176 -13.80 -2.13 -15.58
C LEU A 176 -14.24 -1.77 -17.00
N THR A 177 -15.55 -1.77 -17.28
CA THR A 177 -16.07 -1.33 -18.57
C THR A 177 -15.82 0.16 -18.82
N THR A 178 -16.01 1.02 -17.83
CA THR A 178 -15.74 2.46 -17.97
C THR A 178 -14.26 2.74 -18.23
N PHE A 179 -13.34 2.12 -17.48
CA PHE A 179 -11.92 2.35 -17.71
C PHE A 179 -11.40 1.82 -19.05
N ARG A 180 -12.10 0.86 -19.68
CA ARG A 180 -11.82 0.41 -21.05
C ARG A 180 -12.22 1.44 -22.11
N GLU A 181 -13.16 2.33 -21.80
CA GLU A 181 -13.51 3.44 -22.69
C GLU A 181 -12.42 4.53 -22.67
N ASP A 182 -11.76 4.70 -21.53
CA ASP A 182 -10.71 5.71 -21.32
C ASP A 182 -9.29 5.25 -21.74
N GLY A 183 -9.06 3.94 -21.90
CA GLY A 183 -7.73 3.39 -22.16
C GLY A 183 -7.73 1.95 -22.66
N ASP A 184 -6.56 1.29 -22.62
CA ASP A 184 -6.44 -0.12 -23.01
C ASP A 184 -6.90 -1.06 -21.87
N ASP A 185 -7.00 -2.35 -22.18
CA ASP A 185 -7.44 -3.35 -21.19
C ASP A 185 -6.48 -3.42 -19.99
N HIS A 186 -5.19 -3.22 -20.23
CA HIS A 186 -4.18 -3.22 -19.17
C HIS A 186 -4.37 -2.04 -18.21
N PHE A 187 -4.66 -0.86 -18.74
CA PHE A 187 -4.99 0.34 -17.99
C PHE A 187 -6.26 0.12 -17.16
N ALA A 188 -7.30 -0.47 -17.74
CA ALA A 188 -8.55 -0.74 -17.03
C ALA A 188 -8.33 -1.66 -15.82
N TRP A 189 -7.61 -2.76 -15.99
CA TRP A 189 -7.24 -3.64 -14.87
C TRP A 189 -6.35 -2.95 -13.85
N THR A 190 -5.40 -2.12 -14.30
CA THR A 190 -4.53 -1.33 -13.42
C THR A 190 -5.34 -0.39 -12.53
N MET A 191 -6.32 0.31 -13.10
CA MET A 191 -7.20 1.22 -12.37
C MET A 191 -8.09 0.50 -11.36
N ILE A 192 -8.59 -0.70 -11.69
CA ILE A 192 -9.35 -1.54 -10.75
C ILE A 192 -8.46 -1.97 -9.57
N VAL A 193 -7.25 -2.47 -9.83
CA VAL A 193 -6.30 -2.84 -8.77
C VAL A 193 -5.97 -1.62 -7.91
N HIS A 194 -5.64 -0.50 -8.53
CA HIS A 194 -5.30 0.75 -7.84
C HIS A 194 -6.46 1.25 -6.95
N THR A 195 -7.70 1.15 -7.43
CA THR A 195 -8.90 1.50 -6.65
C THR A 195 -9.04 0.62 -5.41
N LEU A 196 -8.82 -0.69 -5.53
CA LEU A 196 -8.89 -1.61 -4.40
C LEU A 196 -7.77 -1.38 -3.38
N LEU A 197 -6.55 -1.03 -3.82
CA LEU A 197 -5.43 -0.68 -2.92
C LEU A 197 -5.69 0.62 -2.14
N ASN A 198 -6.47 1.55 -2.71
CA ASN A 198 -6.89 2.77 -2.03
C ASN A 198 -8.06 2.56 -1.07
N ARG A 199 -8.67 1.37 -1.09
CA ARG A 199 -9.79 1.05 -0.22
C ARG A 199 -9.32 1.03 1.22
N ASP A 200 -10.21 1.48 2.08
CA ASP A 200 -9.90 1.65 3.48
C ASP A 200 -9.70 0.29 4.22
N SER A 201 -10.22 -0.83 3.71
CA SER A 201 -9.87 -2.17 4.23
C SER A 201 -8.42 -2.60 3.98
N PHE A 202 -7.75 -2.01 2.98
CA PHE A 202 -6.35 -2.33 2.68
C PHE A 202 -5.41 -1.74 3.75
N LYS A 203 -5.67 -0.51 4.22
CA LYS A 203 -4.76 0.21 5.12
C LYS A 203 -5.06 0.05 6.61
N ASN A 204 -6.11 -0.68 6.99
CA ASN A 204 -6.52 -0.83 8.39
C ASN A 204 -6.57 -2.30 8.83
N LYS A 205 -6.20 -2.56 10.08
CA LYS A 205 -6.46 -3.82 10.77
C LYS A 205 -7.95 -3.94 11.06
N GLN A 206 -8.52 -5.08 10.66
CA GLN A 206 -9.89 -5.47 10.98
C GLN A 206 -9.98 -6.18 12.33
#